data_AF-A0A7S0V8J2-F1
#
_entry.id   AF-A0A7S0V8J2-F1
#
_cell.length_a   1.000
_cell.length_b   1.000
_cell.length_c   1.000
_cell.angle_alpha   90.00
_cell.angle_beta   90.00
_cell.angle_gamma   90.00
#
_symmetry.space_group_name_H-M   'P 1'
#
loop_
_entity.id
_entity.type
_entity.pdbx_description
1 polymer ?
#
loop_
_entity_poly.entity_id
_entity_poly.type
_entity_poly.pdbx_seq_one_letter_code
_entity_poly.pdbx_strand_id
1 'polypeptide(L)'
;MAAATGNGDRVGNAGAACTADNIDDEKSSMDARLAQALSILSEQEAAQMLGNQDALPRLPIPSLADSVSDFLRACSPQLSAEDYAETERACKAFLEDPEQGPRLQ
;
A
#
# COMPACT_ATOMS: atom_id res chain seq x y z
N MET A 1 -23.51 -10.42 -92.40
CA MET A 1 -23.35 -8.96 -92.28
C MET A 1 -22.85 -8.66 -90.88
N ALA A 2 -21.68 -8.03 -90.80
CA ALA A 2 -20.98 -7.69 -89.56
C ALA A 2 -21.31 -6.26 -89.12
N ALA A 3 -21.37 -6.02 -87.80
CA ALA A 3 -21.19 -4.73 -87.14
C ALA A 3 -20.71 -5.06 -85.70
N ALA A 4 -19.45 -4.92 -85.30
CA ALA A 4 -18.55 -3.76 -85.24
C ALA A 4 -18.89 -2.76 -84.12
N THR A 5 -18.08 -2.86 -83.05
CA THR A 5 -17.41 -1.74 -82.35
C THR A 5 -18.11 -1.02 -81.19
N GLY A 6 -17.42 -0.94 -80.05
CA GLY A 6 -17.63 0.12 -79.06
C GLY A 6 -17.16 -0.15 -77.63
N ASN A 7 -15.95 -0.66 -77.38
CA ASN A 7 -15.40 -0.70 -76.01
C ASN A 7 -14.82 0.69 -75.67
N GLY A 8 -15.60 1.45 -74.89
CA GLY A 8 -15.26 2.76 -74.37
C GLY A 8 -14.38 2.67 -73.13
N ASP A 9 -13.16 3.14 -73.32
CA ASP A 9 -12.12 3.46 -72.37
C ASP A 9 -12.64 4.26 -71.16
N ARG A 10 -12.45 3.74 -69.95
CA ARG A 10 -12.46 4.53 -68.71
C ARG A 10 -11.29 4.10 -67.85
N VAL A 11 -10.18 4.79 -68.09
CA VAL A 11 -9.06 4.96 -67.17
C VAL A 11 -9.60 5.54 -65.86
N GLY A 12 -9.96 4.66 -64.94
CA GLY A 12 -10.22 4.98 -63.55
C GLY A 12 -8.88 5.20 -62.86
N ASN A 13 -8.52 6.47 -62.69
CA ASN A 13 -7.45 6.95 -61.84
C ASN A 13 -7.56 6.32 -60.43
N ALA A 14 -6.78 5.28 -60.16
CA ALA A 14 -6.60 4.74 -58.82
C ALA A 14 -5.78 5.75 -58.02
N GLY A 15 -6.50 6.69 -57.40
CA GLY A 15 -5.92 7.61 -56.42
C GLY A 15 -5.16 6.81 -55.36
N ALA A 16 -3.93 7.23 -55.12
CA ALA A 16 -3.12 6.78 -54.01
C ALA A 16 -3.87 7.01 -52.69
N ALA A 17 -4.48 5.96 -52.14
CA ALA A 17 -4.91 5.90 -50.76
C ALA A 17 -3.86 5.12 -49.97
N CYS A 18 -2.69 5.72 -49.78
CA CYS A 18 -1.71 5.19 -48.84
C CYS A 18 -2.12 5.64 -47.42
N THR A 19 -2.63 4.67 -46.66
CA THR A 19 -2.29 4.45 -45.25
C THR A 19 -2.48 5.64 -44.30
N ALA A 20 -3.72 6.06 -44.06
CA ALA A 20 -4.05 6.91 -42.90
C ALA A 20 -4.71 6.12 -41.76
N ASP A 21 -5.29 4.95 -42.02
CA ASP A 21 -6.12 4.24 -41.04
C ASP A 21 -5.37 3.36 -40.02
N ASN A 22 -4.05 3.14 -40.15
CA ASN A 22 -3.30 2.22 -39.27
C ASN A 22 -2.48 2.89 -38.15
N ILE A 23 -2.30 4.21 -38.18
CA ILE A 23 -1.45 4.91 -37.21
C ILE A 23 -2.17 5.09 -35.87
N ASP A 24 -3.49 5.28 -35.90
CA ASP A 24 -4.30 5.42 -34.68
C ASP A 24 -4.45 4.10 -33.92
N ASP A 25 -4.47 2.96 -34.62
CA ASP A 25 -4.49 1.62 -34.01
C ASP A 25 -3.15 1.29 -33.31
N GLU A 26 -2.01 1.62 -33.93
CA GLU A 26 -0.71 1.41 -33.29
C GLU A 26 -0.49 2.34 -32.10
N LYS A 27 -0.95 3.59 -32.18
CA LYS A 27 -0.88 4.54 -31.08
C LYS A 27 -1.77 4.12 -29.90
N SER A 28 -2.99 3.65 -30.19
CA SER A 28 -3.89 3.08 -29.17
C SER A 28 -3.29 1.85 -28.49
N SER A 29 -2.61 0.99 -29.26
CA SER A 29 -1.88 -0.17 -28.75
C SER A 29 -0.69 0.23 -27.86
N MET A 30 0.06 1.27 -28.24
CA MET A 30 1.17 1.80 -27.45
C MET A 30 0.69 2.47 -26.15
N ASP A 31 -0.42 3.22 -26.20
CA ASP A 31 -1.04 3.82 -25.02
C ASP A 31 -1.59 2.76 -24.06
N ALA A 32 -2.17 1.67 -24.58
CA ALA A 32 -2.62 0.53 -23.78
C ALA A 32 -1.45 -0.18 -23.07
N ARG A 33 -0.32 -0.35 -23.76
CA ARG A 33 0.92 -0.91 -23.16
C ARG A 33 1.51 0.01 -22.10
N LEU A 34 1.47 1.33 -22.31
CA LEU A 34 1.94 2.30 -21.34
C LEU A 34 1.07 2.28 -20.07
N ALA A 35 -0.26 2.24 -20.22
CA ALA A 35 -1.18 2.10 -19.09
C ALA A 35 -0.93 0.81 -18.30
N GLN A 36 -0.68 -0.31 -19.00
CA GLN A 36 -0.36 -1.58 -18.37
C GLN A 36 0.99 -1.53 -17.61
N ALA A 37 2.02 -0.90 -18.19
CA ALA A 37 3.32 -0.76 -17.54
C ALA A 37 3.25 0.12 -16.27
N LEU A 38 2.47 1.21 -16.30
CA LEU A 38 2.24 2.05 -15.14
C LEU A 38 1.49 1.31 -14.02
N SER A 39 0.52 0.45 -14.36
CA SER A 39 -0.17 -0.40 -13.38
C SER A 39 0.82 -1.33 -12.67
N ILE A 40 1.66 -2.04 -13.43
CA ILE A 40 2.67 -2.98 -12.89
C ILE A 40 3.67 -2.25 -11.99
N LEU A 41 4.14 -1.06 -12.39
CA LEU A 41 5.04 -0.26 -11.57
C LEU A 41 4.38 0.16 -10.25
N SER A 42 3.12 0.60 -10.28
CA SER A 42 2.41 0.97 -9.06
C SER A 42 2.17 -0.21 -8.12
N GLU A 43 1.90 -1.39 -8.67
CA GLU A 43 1.80 -2.64 -7.90
C GLU A 43 3.15 -3.05 -7.29
N GLN A 44 4.25 -2.88 -8.04
CA GLN A 44 5.61 -3.11 -7.53
C GLN A 44 5.98 -2.12 -6.42
N GLU A 45 5.64 -0.84 -6.56
CA GLU A 45 5.86 0.17 -5.51
C GLU A 45 5.03 -0.15 -4.26
N ALA A 46 3.77 -0.55 -4.42
CA ALA A 46 2.94 -1.01 -3.30
C ALA A 46 3.54 -2.24 -2.60
N ALA A 47 4.07 -3.19 -3.38
CA ALA A 47 4.77 -4.36 -2.85
C ALA A 47 6.09 -3.99 -2.14
N GLN A 48 6.80 -2.94 -2.58
CA GLN A 48 7.99 -2.45 -1.88
C GLN A 48 7.66 -1.68 -0.59
N MET A 49 6.59 -0.88 -0.60
CA MET A 49 6.17 -0.07 0.55
C MET A 49 5.56 -0.90 1.68
N LEU A 50 4.80 -1.96 1.33
CA LEU A 50 4.05 -2.76 2.29
C LEU A 50 4.49 -4.23 2.38
N GLY A 51 5.38 -4.69 1.50
CA GLY A 51 5.74 -6.11 1.40
C GLY A 51 6.45 -6.69 2.62
N ASN A 52 6.99 -5.84 3.50
CA ASN A 52 7.62 -6.29 4.76
C ASN A 52 6.66 -6.27 5.95
N GLN A 53 5.44 -5.74 5.84
CA GLN A 53 4.55 -5.56 7.01
C GLN A 53 4.22 -6.89 7.68
N ASP A 54 4.01 -7.95 6.90
CA ASP A 54 3.71 -9.29 7.43
C ASP A 54 4.94 -9.95 8.08
N ALA A 55 6.14 -9.51 7.71
CA ALA A 55 7.40 -9.99 8.27
C ALA A 55 7.86 -9.20 9.50
N LEU A 56 7.23 -8.07 9.82
CA LEU A 56 7.58 -7.29 11.00
C LEU A 56 7.22 -8.07 12.28
N PRO A 57 8.11 -8.07 13.28
CA PRO A 57 7.78 -8.68 14.56
C PRO A 57 6.61 -7.94 15.20
N ARG A 58 5.75 -8.70 15.89
CA ARG A 58 4.72 -8.12 16.75
C ARG A 58 5.38 -7.38 17.91
N LEU A 59 4.69 -6.35 18.42
CA LEU A 59 5.17 -5.61 19.58
C LEU A 59 5.18 -6.53 20.81
N PRO A 60 6.32 -6.67 21.52
CA PRO A 60 6.36 -7.44 22.76
C PRO A 60 5.61 -6.72 23.87
N ILE A 61 4.93 -7.49 24.71
CA ILE A 61 4.29 -6.99 25.93
C ILE A 61 5.28 -7.18 27.09
N PRO A 62 5.73 -6.11 27.77
CA PRO A 62 6.65 -6.22 28.91
C PRO A 62 5.97 -6.91 30.10
N SER A 63 6.75 -7.40 31.07
CA SER A 63 6.17 -7.95 32.29
C SER A 63 5.48 -6.84 33.10
N LEU A 64 4.46 -7.23 33.89
CA LEU A 64 3.74 -6.29 34.75
C LEU A 64 4.69 -5.61 35.74
N ALA A 65 5.61 -6.39 36.31
CA ALA A 65 6.59 -5.92 37.28
C ALA A 65 7.56 -4.91 36.67
N ASP A 66 8.06 -5.16 35.45
CA ASP A 66 8.96 -4.23 34.76
C ASP A 66 8.25 -2.91 34.45
N SER A 67 7.00 -2.98 34.00
CA SER A 67 6.17 -1.81 33.69
C SER A 67 5.93 -0.95 34.94
N VAL A 68 5.62 -1.58 36.08
CA VAL A 68 5.45 -0.90 37.36
C VAL A 68 6.77 -0.28 37.85
N SER A 69 7.89 -0.96 37.67
CA SER A 69 9.20 -0.44 38.03
C SER A 69 9.57 0.82 37.22
N ASP A 70 9.37 0.79 35.90
CA ASP A 70 9.60 1.94 35.03
C ASP A 70 8.65 3.10 35.34
N PHE A 71 7.40 2.80 35.69
CA PHE A 71 6.42 3.79 36.14
C PHE A 71 6.88 4.50 37.42
N LEU A 72 7.27 3.77 38.46
CA LEU A 72 7.76 4.35 39.71
C LEU A 72 9.02 5.19 39.46
N ARG A 73 9.94 4.74 38.60
CA ARG A 73 11.11 5.54 38.21
C ARG A 73 10.70 6.88 37.58
N ALA A 74 9.66 6.90 36.75
CA ALA A 74 9.16 8.12 36.13
C ALA A 74 8.42 9.05 37.12
N CYS A 75 7.75 8.49 38.13
CA CYS A 75 7.04 9.23 39.17
C CYS A 75 7.97 9.88 40.21
N SER A 76 9.13 9.27 40.48
CA SER A 76 10.09 9.73 41.50
C SER A 76 10.43 11.23 41.45
N PRO A 77 10.71 11.86 40.28
CA PRO A 77 10.99 13.30 40.23
C PRO A 77 9.74 14.20 40.29
N GLN A 78 8.53 13.64 40.18
CA GLN A 78 7.29 14.42 40.04
C GLN A 78 6.48 14.49 41.34
N LEU A 79 6.61 13.46 42.20
CA LEU A 79 5.83 13.30 43.41
C LEU A 79 6.60 13.77 44.65
N SER A 80 5.85 14.22 45.65
CA SER A 80 6.40 14.38 47.00
C SER A 80 6.78 13.01 47.57
N ALA A 81 7.62 12.98 48.61
CA ALA A 81 8.02 11.71 49.24
C ALA A 81 6.83 10.93 49.81
N GLU A 82 5.81 11.63 50.31
CA GLU A 82 4.59 11.02 50.86
C GLU A 82 3.72 10.40 49.75
N ASP A 83 3.48 11.15 48.67
CA ASP A 83 2.70 10.68 47.53
C ASP A 83 3.41 9.52 46.80
N TYR A 84 4.74 9.56 46.74
CA TYR A 84 5.55 8.48 46.17
C TYR A 84 5.39 7.19 46.99
N ALA A 85 5.43 7.28 48.32
CA ALA A 85 5.24 6.13 49.20
C ALA A 85 3.82 5.56 49.13
N GLU A 86 2.80 6.41 49.00
CA GLU A 86 1.41 6.01 48.72
C GLU A 86 1.33 5.23 47.40
N THR A 87 1.94 5.78 46.35
CA THR A 87 1.96 5.20 45.01
C THR A 87 2.67 3.85 44.98
N GLU A 88 3.80 3.72 45.68
CA GLU A 88 4.54 2.45 45.78
C GLU A 88 3.70 1.36 46.46
N ARG A 89 2.96 1.70 47.53
CA ARG A 89 2.03 0.76 48.18
C ARG A 89 0.91 0.33 47.24
N ALA A 90 0.32 1.26 46.50
CA ALA A 90 -0.74 0.96 45.54
C ALA A 90 -0.23 0.06 44.40
N CYS A 91 0.94 0.36 43.85
CA CYS A 91 1.59 -0.47 42.83
C CYS A 91 1.85 -1.89 43.32
N LYS A 92 2.30 -2.05 44.58
CA LYS A 92 2.49 -3.37 45.17
C LYS A 92 1.18 -4.14 45.31
N ALA A 93 0.11 -3.50 45.81
CA ALA A 93 -1.20 -4.13 45.91
C ALA A 93 -1.75 -4.54 44.53
N PHE A 94 -1.54 -3.72 43.50
CA PHE A 94 -1.94 -4.00 42.13
C PHE A 94 -1.23 -5.22 41.52
N LEU A 95 0.05 -5.43 41.88
CA LEU A 95 0.83 -6.60 41.46
C LEU A 95 0.41 -7.89 42.18
N GLU A 96 0.03 -7.77 43.46
CA GLU A 96 -0.26 -8.92 44.32
C GLU A 96 -1.70 -9.43 44.18
N ASP A 97 -2.67 -8.54 43.87
CA ASP A 97 -4.08 -8.90 43.71
C ASP A 97 -4.34 -9.56 42.34
N PRO A 98 -4.65 -10.88 42.28
CA PRO A 98 -4.86 -11.59 41.02
C PRO A 98 -6.05 -11.06 40.19
N GLU A 99 -7.02 -10.39 40.82
CA GLU A 99 -8.20 -9.86 40.13
C GLU A 99 -7.97 -8.47 39.51
N GLN A 100 -6.79 -7.88 39.76
CA GLN A 100 -6.41 -6.57 39.23
C GLN A 100 -5.32 -6.69 38.17
N GLY A 101 -4.07 -6.33 38.48
CA GLY A 101 -2.99 -6.24 37.51
C GLY A 101 -2.76 -7.50 36.69
N PRO A 102 -2.59 -8.68 37.32
CA PRO A 102 -2.44 -9.96 36.62
C PRO A 102 -3.62 -10.36 35.74
N ARG A 103 -4.84 -9.90 36.05
CA ARG A 103 -6.04 -10.19 35.24
C ARG A 103 -6.15 -9.27 34.02
N LEU A 104 -5.65 -8.05 34.12
CA LEU A 104 -5.75 -7.03 33.07
C LEU A 104 -4.65 -7.15 31.99
N GLN A 105 -3.58 -7.88 32.28
CA GLN A 105 -2.45 -8.11 31.38
C GLN A 105 -2.59 -9.43 30.60
#